data_AF-A0A957HET4-F1
#
_entry.id   AF-A0A957HET4-F1
#
_cell.length_a   1.000
_cell.length_b   1.000
_cell.length_c   1.000
_cell.angle_alpha   90.00
_cell.angle_beta   90.00
_cell.angle_gamma   90.00
#
_symmetry.space_group_name_H-M   'P 1'
#
loop_
_entity.id
_entity.type
_entity.pdbx_description
1 polymer ?
#
loop_
_entity_poly.entity_id
_entity_poly.type
_entity_poly.pdbx_seq_one_letter_code
_entity_poly.pdbx_strand_id
1 'polypeptide(L)'
;MQHNLKELERRAYRATFQDGLWDIYLGLVLIGFGSMPFLRNTVSEAASIVFYSALLVLAMTMLIGGKRSITVPRLGYVRFGKERQRKLSRARLLLIGSVAAGVLFFGLTLGNIVGLTGFSVLLAGALLIVFGGLAYFLDYHRLLLYAILCSLSLPVGIALENAGVVRDAPTVFILTGGLALLIGVILLQRFLSHYQLPPEDSLYG
;
A
#
# COMPACT_ATOMS: atom_id res chain seq x y z
N MET A 1 20.32 -28.82 10.67
CA MET A 1 18.97 -28.84 10.07
C MET A 1 18.08 -27.64 10.45
N GLN A 2 18.07 -27.14 11.69
CA GLN A 2 17.23 -25.99 12.10
C GLN A 2 17.51 -24.67 11.33
N HIS A 3 18.76 -24.41 10.92
CA HIS A 3 19.13 -23.21 10.15
C HIS A 3 18.43 -23.17 8.77
N ASN A 4 18.32 -24.32 8.11
CA ASN A 4 17.75 -24.42 6.76
C ASN A 4 16.22 -24.21 6.77
N LEU A 5 15.53 -24.68 7.83
CA LEU A 5 14.08 -24.46 8.01
C LEU A 5 13.73 -22.98 8.20
N LYS A 6 14.52 -22.24 9.00
CA LYS A 6 14.30 -20.81 9.23
C LYS A 6 14.52 -19.99 7.96
N GLU A 7 15.49 -20.38 7.13
CA GLU A 7 15.75 -19.77 5.83
C GLU A 7 14.66 -20.08 4.79
N LEU A 8 14.18 -21.32 4.74
CA LEU A 8 13.04 -21.73 3.91
C LEU A 8 11.76 -20.95 4.27
N GLU A 9 11.43 -20.84 5.56
CA GLU A 9 10.29 -20.05 6.01
C GLU A 9 10.44 -18.56 5.64
N ARG A 10 11.64 -18.00 5.81
CA ARG A 10 11.94 -16.60 5.44
C ARG A 10 11.77 -16.37 3.94
N ARG A 11 12.20 -17.32 3.11
CA ARG A 11 12.07 -17.25 1.65
C ARG A 11 10.60 -17.34 1.23
N ALA A 12 9.85 -18.28 1.81
CA ALA A 12 8.42 -18.43 1.56
C ALA A 12 7.62 -17.17 1.97
N TYR A 13 7.92 -16.62 3.14
CA TYR A 13 7.28 -15.37 3.60
C TYR A 13 7.56 -14.20 2.66
N ARG A 14 8.82 -14.05 2.21
CA ARG A 14 9.18 -12.99 1.25
C ARG A 14 8.49 -13.16 -0.09
N ALA A 15 8.38 -14.40 -0.58
CA ALA A 15 7.71 -14.70 -1.84
C ALA A 15 6.23 -14.24 -1.82
N THR A 16 5.56 -14.29 -0.66
CA THR A 16 4.20 -13.78 -0.49
C THR A 16 4.06 -12.28 -0.77
N PHE A 17 5.13 -11.48 -0.67
CA PHE A 17 5.11 -10.04 -0.95
C PHE A 17 5.84 -9.69 -2.26
N GLN A 18 6.30 -10.68 -3.02
CA GLN A 18 7.03 -10.47 -4.28
C GLN A 18 6.16 -10.58 -5.53
N ASP A 19 4.88 -10.88 -5.39
CA ASP A 19 3.92 -11.05 -6.49
C ASP A 19 3.40 -9.74 -7.10
N GLY A 20 3.79 -8.58 -6.58
CA GLY A 20 3.39 -7.27 -7.11
C GLY A 20 1.94 -6.87 -6.81
N LEU A 21 1.09 -7.76 -6.27
CA LEU A 21 -0.32 -7.44 -5.98
C LEU A 21 -0.49 -6.32 -4.95
N TRP A 22 0.39 -6.29 -3.94
CA TRP A 22 0.41 -5.19 -2.98
C TRP A 22 0.79 -3.85 -3.61
N ASP A 23 1.63 -3.87 -4.64
CA ASP A 23 2.08 -2.67 -5.34
C ASP A 23 0.98 -2.13 -6.25
N ILE A 24 0.26 -3.02 -6.92
CA ILE A 24 -0.96 -2.67 -7.68
C ILE A 24 -2.02 -2.08 -6.76
N TYR A 25 -2.28 -2.73 -5.62
CA TYR A 25 -3.24 -2.23 -4.63
C TYR A 25 -2.87 -0.81 -4.16
N LEU A 26 -1.62 -0.61 -3.73
CA LEU A 26 -1.16 0.71 -3.29
C LEU A 26 -1.23 1.74 -4.42
N GLY A 27 -0.84 1.37 -5.64
CA GLY A 27 -0.95 2.24 -6.81
C GLY A 27 -2.38 2.71 -7.05
N LEU A 28 -3.36 1.80 -7.03
CA LEU A 28 -4.78 2.13 -7.20
C LEU A 28 -5.30 3.06 -6.10
N VAL A 29 -4.95 2.80 -4.84
CA VAL A 29 -5.33 3.64 -3.70
C VAL A 29 -4.79 5.07 -3.88
N LEU A 30 -3.53 5.21 -4.26
CA LEU A 30 -2.87 6.51 -4.43
C LEU A 30 -3.40 7.29 -5.65
N ILE A 31 -3.63 6.61 -6.78
CA ILE A 31 -4.29 7.21 -7.95
C ILE A 31 -5.70 7.66 -7.57
N GLY A 32 -6.45 6.83 -6.84
CA GLY A 32 -7.76 7.20 -6.31
C GLY A 32 -7.71 8.46 -5.47
N PHE A 33 -6.76 8.57 -4.55
CA PHE A 33 -6.59 9.74 -3.71
C PHE A 33 -6.21 10.98 -4.52
N GLY A 34 -5.25 10.86 -5.43
CA GLY A 34 -4.80 11.98 -6.26
C GLY A 34 -5.81 12.41 -7.33
N SER A 35 -6.80 11.56 -7.65
CA SER A 35 -7.86 11.88 -8.61
C SER A 35 -9.07 12.61 -7.99
N MET A 36 -9.17 12.67 -6.65
CA MET A 36 -10.27 13.35 -5.96
C MET A 36 -10.52 14.80 -6.40
N PRO A 37 -9.49 15.66 -6.61
CA PRO A 37 -9.72 17.04 -7.02
C PRO A 37 -10.43 17.16 -8.37
N PHE A 38 -10.17 16.24 -9.31
CA PHE A 38 -10.84 16.22 -10.62
C PHE A 38 -12.33 15.84 -10.50
N LEU A 39 -12.64 14.91 -9.61
CA LEU A 39 -14.01 14.47 -9.34
C LEU A 39 -14.83 15.57 -8.66
N ARG A 40 -14.23 16.33 -7.74
CA ARG A 40 -14.90 17.43 -7.03
C ARG A 40 -15.47 18.50 -7.95
N ASN A 41 -14.84 18.72 -9.11
CA ASN A 41 -15.31 19.69 -10.10
C ASN A 41 -16.43 19.16 -11.00
N THR A 42 -16.68 17.85 -10.99
CA THR A 42 -17.59 17.18 -11.94
C THR A 42 -18.83 16.62 -11.26
N VAL A 43 -18.69 16.15 -10.02
CA VAL A 43 -19.76 15.50 -9.24
C VAL A 43 -19.85 16.09 -7.85
N SER A 44 -20.97 15.84 -7.16
CA SER A 44 -21.13 16.27 -5.76
C SER A 44 -20.05 15.65 -4.86
N GLU A 45 -19.77 16.31 -3.72
CA GLU A 45 -18.79 15.84 -2.75
C GLU A 45 -19.14 14.43 -2.22
N ALA A 46 -20.42 14.19 -1.93
CA ALA A 46 -20.92 12.87 -1.55
C ALA A 46 -20.67 11.82 -2.63
N ALA A 47 -20.91 12.14 -3.91
CA ALA A 47 -20.64 11.23 -5.02
C ALA A 47 -19.14 10.93 -5.18
N SER A 48 -18.27 11.93 -4.96
CA SER A 48 -16.80 11.74 -4.98
C SER A 48 -16.34 10.77 -3.88
N ILE A 49 -16.89 10.91 -2.66
CA ILE A 49 -16.59 10.02 -1.54
C ILE A 49 -17.07 8.60 -1.83
N VAL A 50 -18.28 8.44 -2.35
CA VAL A 50 -18.82 7.12 -2.73
C VAL A 50 -17.97 6.48 -3.82
N PHE A 51 -17.58 7.25 -4.84
CA PHE A 51 -16.72 6.75 -5.92
C PHE A 51 -15.37 6.28 -5.40
N TYR A 52 -14.70 7.08 -4.56
CA TYR A 52 -13.42 6.70 -3.97
C TYR A 52 -13.56 5.46 -3.07
N SER A 53 -14.63 5.39 -2.29
CA SER A 53 -14.93 4.24 -1.43
C SER A 53 -15.16 2.97 -2.25
N ALA A 54 -15.90 3.07 -3.36
CA ALA A 54 -16.09 1.97 -4.30
C ALA A 54 -14.76 1.52 -4.93
N LEU A 55 -13.88 2.47 -5.28
CA LEU A 55 -12.54 2.17 -5.79
C LEU A 55 -11.68 1.45 -4.74
N LEU A 56 -11.72 1.85 -3.46
CA LEU A 56 -11.01 1.18 -2.38
C LEU A 56 -11.50 -0.26 -2.19
N VAL A 57 -12.83 -0.46 -2.21
CA VAL A 57 -13.42 -1.80 -2.13
C VAL A 57 -12.97 -2.64 -3.32
N LEU A 58 -12.99 -2.09 -4.54
CA LEU A 58 -12.53 -2.78 -5.75
C LEU A 58 -11.04 -3.15 -5.67
N ALA A 59 -10.18 -2.23 -5.24
CA ALA A 59 -8.76 -2.49 -5.08
C ALA A 59 -8.52 -3.60 -4.04
N MET A 60 -9.26 -3.58 -2.94
CA MET A 60 -9.17 -4.62 -1.90
C MET A 60 -9.67 -5.97 -2.38
N THR A 61 -10.78 -6.02 -3.12
CA THR A 61 -11.29 -7.28 -3.70
C THR A 61 -10.34 -7.85 -4.74
N MET A 62 -9.72 -7.00 -5.58
CA MET A 62 -8.65 -7.41 -6.51
C MET A 62 -7.44 -7.98 -5.78
N LEU A 63 -7.02 -7.37 -4.67
CA LEU A 63 -5.92 -7.86 -3.85
C LEU A 63 -6.24 -9.24 -3.25
N ILE A 64 -7.41 -9.38 -2.60
CA ILE A 64 -7.82 -10.65 -1.97
C ILE A 64 -8.02 -11.74 -3.04
N GLY A 65 -8.72 -11.41 -4.12
CA GLY A 65 -9.00 -12.30 -5.24
C GLY A 65 -7.71 -12.77 -5.90
N GLY A 66 -6.82 -11.82 -6.25
CA GLY A 66 -5.52 -12.12 -6.83
C GLY A 66 -4.64 -12.97 -5.92
N LYS A 67 -4.61 -12.69 -4.61
CA LYS A 67 -3.88 -13.53 -3.65
C LYS A 67 -4.44 -14.95 -3.63
N ARG A 68 -5.77 -15.10 -3.59
CA ARG A 68 -6.43 -16.40 -3.48
C ARG A 68 -6.33 -17.24 -4.76
N SER A 69 -6.38 -16.62 -5.94
CA SER A 69 -6.36 -17.33 -7.23
C SER A 69 -4.96 -17.50 -7.82
N ILE A 70 -4.05 -16.57 -7.57
CA ILE A 70 -2.71 -16.57 -8.19
C ILE A 70 -1.65 -17.02 -7.19
N THR A 71 -1.59 -16.35 -6.05
CA THR A 71 -0.46 -16.48 -5.11
C THR A 71 -0.56 -17.74 -4.27
N VAL A 72 -1.74 -18.03 -3.71
CA VAL A 72 -1.97 -19.17 -2.81
C VAL A 72 -1.81 -20.52 -3.52
N PRO A 73 -2.35 -20.76 -4.73
CA PRO A 73 -2.18 -22.04 -5.41
C PRO A 73 -0.73 -22.35 -5.81
N ARG A 74 0.08 -21.32 -6.05
CA ARG A 74 1.47 -21.47 -6.53
C ARG A 74 2.50 -21.56 -5.42
N LEU A 75 2.28 -20.87 -4.30
CA LEU A 75 3.19 -20.90 -3.15
C LEU A 75 2.79 -21.94 -2.10
N GLY A 76 1.57 -22.48 -2.18
CA GLY A 76 1.02 -23.38 -1.18
C GLY A 76 0.67 -22.68 0.14
N TYR A 77 0.07 -23.43 1.07
CA TYR A 77 -0.34 -22.92 2.37
C TYR A 77 0.83 -22.95 3.36
N VAL A 78 1.39 -21.78 3.69
CA VAL A 78 2.51 -21.68 4.64
C VAL A 78 1.99 -21.26 6.01
N ARG A 79 2.20 -22.11 7.03
CA ARG A 79 1.98 -21.73 8.43
C ARG A 79 3.24 -21.05 8.96
N PHE A 80 3.18 -19.73 9.12
CA PHE A 80 4.29 -18.97 9.69
C PHE A 80 4.47 -19.25 11.19
N GLY A 81 5.72 -19.33 11.63
CA GLY A 81 6.12 -19.54 13.01
C GLY A 81 5.77 -18.37 13.93
N LYS A 82 5.85 -18.62 15.25
CA LYS A 82 5.45 -17.67 16.30
C LYS A 82 6.16 -16.31 16.21
N GLU A 83 7.41 -16.28 15.76
CA GLU A 83 8.20 -15.05 15.60
C GLU A 83 7.58 -14.13 14.53
N ARG A 84 7.16 -14.70 13.40
CA ARG A 84 6.56 -13.96 12.28
C ARG A 84 5.15 -13.48 12.59
N GLN A 85 4.37 -14.30 13.30
CA GLN A 85 3.05 -13.91 13.79
C GLN A 85 3.14 -12.70 14.72
N ARG A 86 4.16 -12.64 15.61
CA ARG A 86 4.40 -11.46 16.44
C ARG A 86 4.72 -10.21 15.62
N LYS A 87 5.53 -10.32 14.55
CA LYS A 87 5.79 -9.18 13.64
C LYS A 87 4.51 -8.70 12.95
N LEU A 88 3.66 -9.62 12.50
CA LEU A 88 2.35 -9.29 11.91
C LEU A 88 1.42 -8.62 12.93
N SER A 89 1.37 -9.10 14.17
CA SER A 89 0.58 -8.47 15.23
C SER A 89 1.08 -7.06 15.56
N ARG A 90 2.40 -6.83 15.57
CA ARG A 90 2.99 -5.48 15.74
C ARG A 90 2.67 -4.56 14.57
N ALA A 91 2.75 -5.07 13.34
CA ALA A 91 2.33 -4.32 12.15
C ALA A 91 0.84 -3.94 12.21
N ARG A 92 -0.02 -4.86 12.66
CA ARG A 92 -1.44 -4.60 12.89
C ARG A 92 -1.65 -3.55 13.98
N LEU A 93 -0.94 -3.64 15.10
CA LEU A 93 -1.02 -2.65 16.17
C LEU A 93 -0.59 -1.26 15.70
N LEU A 94 0.48 -1.19 14.90
CA LEU A 94 0.95 0.04 14.27
C LEU A 94 -0.13 0.64 13.36
N LEU A 95 -0.81 -0.17 12.56
CA LEU A 95 -1.91 0.28 11.70
C LEU A 95 -3.12 0.80 12.51
N ILE A 96 -3.49 0.09 13.58
CA ILE A 96 -4.58 0.53 14.45
C ILE A 96 -4.22 1.87 15.11
N GLY A 97 -2.99 1.97 15.64
CA GLY A 97 -2.46 3.20 16.22
C GLY A 97 -2.43 4.35 15.22
N SER A 98 -2.10 4.10 13.95
CA SER A 98 -2.06 5.13 12.93
C SER A 98 -3.44 5.63 12.53
N VAL A 99 -4.46 4.75 12.52
CA VAL A 99 -5.85 5.18 12.31
C VAL A 99 -6.30 6.10 13.45
N ALA A 100 -6.03 5.73 14.71
CA ALA A 100 -6.36 6.57 15.86
C ALA A 100 -5.64 7.93 15.82
N ALA A 101 -4.34 7.93 15.51
CA ALA A 101 -3.57 9.16 15.33
C ALA A 101 -4.10 10.02 14.17
N GLY A 102 -4.49 9.40 13.05
CA GLY A 102 -5.09 10.09 11.92
C GLY A 102 -6.40 10.80 12.28
N VAL A 103 -7.29 10.14 13.04
CA VAL A 103 -8.53 10.75 13.54
C VAL A 103 -8.24 11.93 14.47
N LEU A 104 -7.27 11.79 15.37
CA LEU A 104 -6.84 12.87 16.26
C LEU A 104 -6.30 14.07 15.46
N PHE A 105 -5.42 13.83 14.50
CA PHE A 105 -4.88 14.89 13.64
C PHE A 105 -5.95 15.58 12.81
N PHE A 106 -6.89 14.82 12.25
CA PHE A 106 -8.02 15.39 11.52
C PHE A 106 -8.88 16.31 12.41
N GLY A 107 -9.12 15.91 13.66
CA GLY A 107 -9.80 16.75 14.66
C GLY A 107 -9.05 18.05 14.97
N LEU A 108 -7.73 18.01 15.08
CA LEU A 108 -6.90 19.21 15.30
C LEU A 108 -6.95 20.18 14.11
N THR A 109 -7.04 19.66 12.88
CA THR A 109 -7.21 20.48 11.67
C THR A 109 -8.57 21.14 11.60
N LEU A 110 -9.66 20.44 11.95
CA LEU A 110 -11.00 21.05 12.04
C LEU A 110 -11.05 22.19 13.07
N GLY A 111 -10.28 22.08 14.15
CA GLY A 111 -10.11 23.14 15.14
C GLY A 111 -9.25 24.33 14.69
N ASN A 112 -8.72 24.34 13.46
CA ASN A 112 -7.77 25.33 12.93
C ASN A 112 -6.51 25.54 13.80
N ILE A 113 -6.16 24.55 14.63
CA ILE A 113 -4.97 24.61 15.51
C ILE A 113 -3.69 24.46 14.67
N VAL A 114 -3.78 23.68 13.59
CA VAL A 114 -2.68 23.41 12.67
C VAL A 114 -3.08 23.86 11.26
N GLY A 115 -2.34 24.80 10.68
CA GLY A 115 -2.56 25.25 9.31
C GLY A 115 -2.26 24.17 8.26
N LEU A 116 -2.66 24.41 7.01
CA LEU A 116 -2.55 23.44 5.90
C LEU A 116 -1.12 22.89 5.72
N THR A 117 -0.12 23.77 5.80
CA THR A 117 1.30 23.38 5.70
C THR A 117 1.71 22.51 6.88
N GLY A 118 1.27 22.81 8.10
CA GLY A 118 1.56 21.97 9.27
C GLY A 118 0.92 20.59 9.16
N PHE A 119 -0.33 20.53 8.69
CA PHE A 119 -1.02 19.27 8.41
C PHE A 119 -0.27 18.43 7.37
N SER A 120 0.24 19.05 6.31
CA SER A 120 1.00 18.35 5.28
C SER A 120 2.26 17.66 5.80
N VAL A 121 3.00 18.34 6.68
CA VAL A 121 4.22 17.80 7.28
C VAL A 121 3.90 16.69 8.27
N LEU A 122 2.85 16.85 9.08
CA LEU A 122 2.38 15.82 10.00
C LEU A 122 1.92 14.56 9.26
N LEU A 123 1.13 14.75 8.19
CA LEU A 123 0.67 13.65 7.34
C LEU A 123 1.84 12.95 6.65
N ALA A 124 2.81 13.71 6.11
CA ALA A 124 4.02 13.14 5.53
C ALA A 124 4.80 12.29 6.54
N GLY A 125 5.03 12.82 7.75
CA GLY A 125 5.68 12.09 8.84
C GLY A 125 4.92 10.83 9.24
N ALA A 126 3.59 10.92 9.37
CA ALA A 126 2.74 9.78 9.69
C ALA A 126 2.82 8.70 8.61
N LEU A 127 2.72 9.07 7.33
CA LEU A 127 2.85 8.13 6.21
C LEU A 127 4.23 7.45 6.23
N LEU A 128 5.31 8.21 6.45
CA LEU A 128 6.67 7.66 6.51
C LEU A 128 6.83 6.66 7.65
N ILE A 129 6.33 6.99 8.85
CA ILE A 129 6.38 6.10 10.02
C ILE A 129 5.55 4.84 9.77
N VAL A 130 4.35 4.98 9.21
CA VAL A 130 3.44 3.85 8.98
C VAL A 130 3.99 2.92 7.91
N PHE A 131 4.26 3.43 6.72
CA PHE A 131 4.76 2.61 5.62
C PHE A 131 6.18 2.11 5.87
N GLY A 132 7.05 2.91 6.51
CA GLY A 132 8.38 2.49 6.93
C GLY A 132 8.35 1.42 8.02
N GLY A 133 7.48 1.58 9.02
CA GLY A 133 7.26 0.56 10.06
C GLY A 133 6.72 -0.75 9.48
N LEU A 134 5.76 -0.67 8.56
CA LEU A 134 5.28 -1.84 7.81
C LEU A 134 6.40 -2.47 6.99
N ALA A 135 7.24 -1.69 6.31
CA ALA A 135 8.37 -2.20 5.54
C ALA A 135 9.31 -3.01 6.44
N TYR A 136 9.61 -2.50 7.63
CA TYR A 136 10.44 -3.17 8.62
C TYR A 136 9.80 -4.46 9.16
N PHE A 137 8.54 -4.42 9.59
CA PHE A 137 7.88 -5.60 10.16
C PHE A 137 7.56 -6.67 9.13
N LEU A 138 7.25 -6.29 7.90
CA LEU A 138 6.95 -7.21 6.80
C LEU A 138 8.21 -7.65 6.02
N ASP A 139 9.42 -7.19 6.40
CA ASP A 139 10.65 -7.39 5.60
C ASP A 139 10.47 -6.97 4.12
N TYR A 140 9.58 -6.00 3.88
CA TYR A 140 9.15 -5.60 2.56
C TYR A 140 9.85 -4.32 2.11
N HIS A 141 11.06 -4.48 1.57
CA HIS A 141 11.98 -3.36 1.29
C HIS A 141 11.41 -2.35 0.28
N ARG A 142 10.61 -2.80 -0.70
CA ARG A 142 9.98 -1.89 -1.68
C ARG A 142 8.97 -0.94 -1.04
N LEU A 143 8.33 -1.36 0.06
CA LEU A 143 7.41 -0.51 0.79
C LEU A 143 8.08 0.72 1.41
N LEU A 144 9.38 0.63 1.70
CA LEU A 144 10.15 1.80 2.16
C LEU A 144 10.27 2.85 1.06
N LEU A 145 10.48 2.42 -0.19
CA LEU A 145 10.50 3.33 -1.34
C LEU A 145 9.14 4.02 -1.52
N TYR A 146 8.04 3.27 -1.40
CA TYR A 146 6.70 3.86 -1.41
C TYR A 146 6.44 4.75 -0.19
N ALA A 147 6.96 4.43 0.99
CA ALA A 147 6.86 5.27 2.18
C ALA A 147 7.44 6.66 1.91
N ILE A 148 8.64 6.70 1.33
CA ILE A 148 9.34 7.94 0.99
C ILE A 148 8.53 8.70 -0.08
N LEU A 149 8.19 8.06 -1.19
CA LEU A 149 7.45 8.71 -2.28
C LEU A 149 6.09 9.24 -1.82
N CYS A 150 5.31 8.45 -1.08
CA CYS A 150 4.01 8.88 -0.55
C CYS A 150 4.14 10.01 0.46
N SER A 151 5.14 9.94 1.36
CA SER A 151 5.36 11.00 2.35
C SER A 151 5.73 12.33 1.69
N LEU A 152 6.51 12.30 0.62
CA LEU A 152 6.93 13.50 -0.11
C LEU A 152 5.85 14.04 -1.05
N SER A 153 4.92 13.20 -1.49
CA SER A 153 3.93 13.57 -2.52
C SER A 153 3.12 14.81 -2.15
N LEU A 154 2.68 14.93 -0.88
CA LEU A 154 1.82 16.05 -0.47
C LEU A 154 2.60 17.35 -0.21
N PRO A 155 3.74 17.36 0.53
CA PRO A 155 4.59 18.55 0.63
C PRO A 155 5.09 19.06 -0.72
N VAL A 156 5.52 18.15 -1.62
CA VAL A 156 5.94 18.51 -2.98
C VAL A 156 4.75 19.03 -3.79
N GLY A 157 3.58 18.41 -3.65
CA GLY A 157 2.34 18.90 -4.28
C GLY A 157 2.01 20.34 -3.88
N ILE A 158 2.07 20.67 -2.60
CA ILE A 158 1.84 22.04 -2.10
C ILE A 158 2.89 23.01 -2.65
N ALA A 159 4.17 22.61 -2.66
CA ALA A 159 5.24 23.44 -3.21
C ALA A 159 5.03 23.72 -4.71
N LEU A 160 4.61 22.71 -5.48
CA LEU A 160 4.29 22.86 -6.91
C LEU A 160 3.03 23.68 -7.16
N GLU A 161 2.03 23.58 -6.28
CA GLU A 161 0.80 24.38 -6.33
C GLU A 161 1.12 25.85 -6.09
N ASN A 162 1.94 26.15 -5.07
CA ASN A 162 2.41 27.51 -4.79
C ASN A 162 3.25 28.10 -5.93
N ALA A 163 3.96 27.24 -6.69
CA ALA A 163 4.71 27.65 -7.88
C ALA A 163 3.82 27.80 -9.14
N GLY A 164 2.52 27.48 -9.07
CA GLY A 164 1.59 27.53 -10.19
C GLY A 164 1.78 26.42 -11.24
N VAL A 165 2.55 25.38 -10.92
CA VAL A 165 2.83 24.26 -11.84
C VAL A 165 1.69 23.24 -11.85
N VAL A 166 1.10 22.97 -10.68
CA VAL A 166 -0.06 22.09 -10.54
C VAL A 166 -1.22 22.86 -9.94
N ARG A 167 -2.45 22.47 -10.28
CA ARG A 167 -3.66 23.13 -9.79
C ARG A 167 -4.05 22.69 -8.38
N ASP A 168 -3.79 21.43 -8.03
CA ASP A 168 -4.20 20.84 -6.77
C ASP A 168 -3.08 19.92 -6.24
N ALA A 169 -2.57 20.17 -5.04
CA ALA A 169 -1.49 19.39 -4.44
C ALA A 169 -1.68 17.85 -4.48
N PRO A 170 -2.90 17.28 -4.27
CA PRO A 170 -3.09 15.83 -4.30
C PRO A 170 -2.78 15.18 -5.65
N THR A 171 -2.76 15.91 -6.78
CA THR A 171 -2.55 15.31 -8.11
C THR A 171 -1.18 14.65 -8.25
N VAL A 172 -0.19 15.06 -7.44
CA VAL A 172 1.14 14.42 -7.39
C VAL A 172 1.05 12.94 -6.99
N PHE A 173 0.03 12.54 -6.21
CA PHE A 173 -0.19 11.13 -5.87
C PHE A 173 -0.52 10.25 -7.07
N ILE A 174 -1.01 10.82 -8.18
CA ILE A 174 -1.24 10.07 -9.42
C ILE A 174 0.09 9.59 -9.99
N LEU A 175 1.14 10.41 -9.96
CA LEU A 175 2.47 10.01 -10.42
C LEU A 175 3.06 8.91 -9.54
N THR A 176 3.01 9.11 -8.22
CA THR A 176 3.49 8.10 -7.26
C THR A 176 2.71 6.79 -7.36
N GLY A 177 1.39 6.88 -7.45
CA GLY A 177 0.50 5.72 -7.61
C GLY A 177 0.67 5.03 -8.95
N GLY A 178 0.87 5.77 -10.03
CA GLY A 178 1.17 5.24 -11.36
C GLY A 178 2.47 4.46 -11.38
N LEU A 179 3.53 4.98 -10.74
CA LEU A 179 4.81 4.28 -10.62
C LEU A 179 4.68 2.99 -9.81
N ALA A 180 3.96 3.01 -8.68
CA ALA A 180 3.68 1.81 -7.88
C ALA A 180 2.86 0.77 -8.68
N LEU A 181 1.84 1.22 -9.42
CA LEU A 181 1.01 0.37 -10.27
C LEU A 181 1.86 -0.31 -11.36
N LEU A 182 2.67 0.46 -12.09
CA LEU A 182 3.55 -0.06 -13.15
C LEU A 182 4.52 -1.10 -12.62
N ILE A 183 5.21 -0.80 -11.50
CA ILE A 183 6.12 -1.75 -10.86
C ILE A 183 5.35 -3.02 -10.44
N GLY A 184 4.17 -2.86 -9.87
CA GLY A 184 3.32 -3.98 -9.46
C GLY A 184 2.90 -4.88 -10.61
N VAL A 185 2.51 -4.30 -11.75
CA VAL A 185 2.14 -5.05 -12.96
C VAL A 185 3.34 -5.82 -13.51
N ILE A 186 4.51 -5.18 -13.61
CA ILE A 186 5.75 -5.83 -14.09
C ILE A 186 6.13 -7.00 -13.18
N LEU A 187 6.04 -6.82 -11.86
CA LEU A 187 6.34 -7.87 -10.89
C LEU A 187 5.33 -9.01 -10.94
N LEU A 188 4.04 -8.69 -11.10
CA LEU A 188 3.00 -9.69 -11.26
C LEU A 188 3.28 -10.53 -12.51
N GLN A 189 3.53 -9.90 -13.66
CA GLN A 189 3.86 -10.61 -14.90
C GLN A 189 5.09 -11.51 -14.74
N ARG A 190 6.16 -11.02 -14.09
CA ARG A 190 7.35 -11.80 -13.79
C ARG A 190 7.07 -12.96 -12.81
N PHE A 191 6.18 -12.76 -11.85
CA PHE A 191 5.75 -13.80 -10.92
C PHE A 191 4.96 -14.89 -11.64
N LEU A 192 4.06 -14.51 -12.55
CA LEU A 192 3.32 -15.45 -13.39
C LEU A 192 4.26 -16.28 -14.29
N SER A 193 5.33 -15.68 -14.82
CA SER A 193 6.26 -16.40 -15.70
C SER A 193 7.23 -17.31 -14.94
N HIS A 194 7.62 -16.94 -13.73
CA HIS A 194 8.60 -17.70 -12.94
C HIS A 194 7.99 -18.82 -12.09
N TYR A 195 6.76 -18.65 -11.62
CA TYR A 195 6.04 -19.66 -10.82
C TYR A 195 4.96 -20.31 -11.67
N GLN A 196 5.32 -21.39 -12.36
CA GLN A 196 4.38 -22.26 -13.05
C GLN A 196 3.59 -23.10 -12.03
N LEU A 197 2.34 -23.42 -12.34
CA LEU A 197 1.52 -24.29 -11.50
C LEU A 197 2.16 -25.69 -11.44
N PRO A 198 2.16 -26.38 -10.28
CA PRO A 198 2.56 -27.77 -10.21
C PRO A 198 1.73 -28.60 -11.20
N PRO A 199 2.33 -29.53 -11.96
CA PRO A 199 1.58 -30.43 -12.82
C PRO A 199 0.58 -31.26 -11.99
N GLU A 200 -0.63 -31.47 -12.52
CA GLU A 200 -1.75 -32.14 -11.82
C GLU A 200 -1.40 -33.54 -11.28
N ASP A 201 -0.37 -34.19 -11.82
CA ASP A 201 0.05 -35.54 -11.45
C ASP A 201 0.65 -35.66 -10.02
N SER A 202 1.02 -34.56 -9.36
CA SER A 202 1.60 -34.63 -7.99
C SER A 202 0.57 -34.63 -6.86
N LEU A 203 -0.73 -34.55 -7.16
CA LEU A 203 -1.82 -34.54 -6.16
C LEU A 203 -2.41 -35.94 -5.88
N TYR A 204 -1.99 -36.95 -6.63
CA TYR A 204 -2.48 -38.34 -6.52
C TYR A 204 -1.35 -39.35 -6.21
N GLY A 205 -0.17 -38.89 -5.78
CA GLY A 205 0.97 -39.74 -5.37
C GLY A 205 1.10 -39.86 -3.86
#